data_AF-A0A6J4N3D0-F1
#
_entry.id   AF-A0A6J4N3D0-F1
#
_cell.length_a   1.000
_cell.length_b   1.000
_cell.length_c   1.000
_cell.angle_alpha   90.00
_cell.angle_beta   90.00
_cell.angle_gamma   90.00
#
_symmetry.space_group_name_H-M   'P 1'
#
loop_
_entity.id
_entity.type
_entity.pdbx_description
1 polymer ?
#
loop_
_entity_poly.entity_id
_entity_poly.type
_entity_poly.pdbx_seq_one_letter_code
_entity_poly.pdbx_strand_id
1 'polypeptide(L)'
;WLKRNSTLNIVIGGAAGAIPPLVGWAAVTGDLSWAAWVLFAIIFFWTPPHFWALAVLIREDYAKVGVPMLPVVVGNEPTARQIFYYTLILLPVTLLLVYPLHVMGAVYCGIALLLGGVFVQKAWQLMQAPSDLQVARSVFKYSILYLMLLCAGMGLDSLPFTHEFVSVVAGNLRTIATNVQTMVGSLSA
;
A
#
# COMPACT_ATOMS: atom_id res chain seq x y z
N TRP A 1 23.50 -16.92 -14.46
CA TRP A 1 24.19 -15.67 -14.81
C TRP A 1 23.23 -14.80 -15.63
N LEU A 2 22.24 -14.18 -14.95
CA LEU A 2 21.22 -13.30 -15.55
C LEU A 2 21.03 -12.02 -14.68
N LYS A 3 21.98 -11.77 -13.76
CA LYS A 3 21.82 -10.95 -12.54
C LYS A 3 22.18 -9.47 -12.73
N ARG A 4 22.61 -9.04 -13.92
CA ARG A 4 23.20 -7.70 -14.13
C ARG A 4 22.58 -6.81 -15.22
N ASN A 5 21.63 -7.28 -16.04
CA ASN A 5 21.25 -6.55 -17.26
C ASN A 5 19.76 -6.19 -17.41
N SER A 6 18.91 -6.38 -16.41
CA SER A 6 17.49 -6.03 -16.55
C SER A 6 16.93 -5.28 -15.35
N THR A 7 16.18 -4.22 -15.66
CA THR A 7 15.32 -3.46 -14.75
C THR A 7 14.29 -4.35 -14.03
N LEU A 8 14.10 -5.59 -14.50
CA LEU A 8 13.31 -6.66 -13.88
C LEU A 8 13.93 -7.25 -12.61
N ASN A 9 15.19 -6.94 -12.26
CA ASN A 9 15.83 -7.42 -11.03
C ASN A 9 15.01 -7.07 -9.77
N ILE A 10 14.35 -5.90 -9.76
CA ILE A 10 13.52 -5.45 -8.64
C ILE A 10 12.19 -6.20 -8.60
N VAL A 11 11.65 -6.60 -9.75
CA VAL A 11 10.41 -7.38 -9.83
C VAL A 11 10.65 -8.82 -9.35
N ILE A 12 11.77 -9.43 -9.73
CA ILE A 12 12.17 -10.76 -9.25
C ILE A 12 12.51 -10.71 -7.76
N GLY A 13 13.23 -9.68 -7.32
CA GLY A 13 13.53 -9.44 -5.91
C GLY A 13 12.27 -9.18 -5.07
N GLY A 14 11.29 -8.46 -5.63
CA GLY A 14 9.99 -8.21 -5.00
C GLY A 14 9.11 -9.45 -4.92
N ALA A 15 9.14 -10.31 -5.94
CA ALA A 15 8.49 -11.62 -5.86
C ALA A 15 9.10 -12.46 -4.73
N ALA A 16 10.43 -12.50 -4.60
CA ALA A 16 11.10 -13.19 -3.49
C ALA A 16 10.77 -12.56 -2.13
N GLY A 17 10.72 -11.23 -2.04
CA GLY A 17 10.38 -10.48 -0.82
C GLY A 17 8.90 -10.58 -0.41
N ALA A 18 8.02 -10.99 -1.32
CA ALA A 18 6.59 -11.21 -1.05
C ALA A 18 6.26 -12.64 -0.59
N ILE A 19 7.20 -13.59 -0.67
CA ILE A 19 7.04 -14.97 -0.18
C ILE A 19 6.87 -15.05 1.35
N PRO A 20 7.59 -14.30 2.20
CA PRO A 20 7.46 -14.43 3.66
C PRO A 20 6.04 -14.23 4.21
N PRO A 21 5.26 -13.21 3.79
CA PRO A 21 3.84 -13.12 4.17
C PRO A 21 3.01 -14.34 3.79
N LEU A 22 3.25 -14.90 2.59
CA LEU A 22 2.53 -16.06 2.08
C LEU A 22 2.84 -17.33 2.88
N VAL A 23 4.11 -17.53 3.23
CA VAL A 23 4.55 -18.61 4.12
C VAL A 23 4.02 -18.41 5.53
N GLY A 24 4.04 -17.18 6.06
CA GLY A 24 3.49 -16.87 7.38
C GLY A 24 1.99 -17.17 7.47
N TRP A 25 1.23 -16.86 6.42
CA TRP A 25 -0.19 -17.20 6.34
C TRP A 25 -0.40 -18.72 6.31
N ALA A 26 0.31 -19.43 5.42
CA ALA A 26 0.21 -20.89 5.30
C ALA A 26 0.63 -21.63 6.58
N ALA A 27 1.59 -21.10 7.33
CA ALA A 27 2.03 -21.68 8.60
C ALA A 27 0.95 -21.64 9.69
N VAL A 28 0.08 -20.61 9.69
CA VAL A 28 -0.98 -20.45 10.69
C VAL A 28 -2.29 -21.11 10.26
N THR A 29 -2.66 -20.97 8.98
CA THR A 29 -3.96 -21.46 8.47
C THR A 29 -3.89 -22.83 7.81
N GLY A 30 -2.70 -23.30 7.41
CA GLY A 30 -2.53 -24.56 6.69
C GLY A 30 -2.98 -24.54 5.23
N ASP A 31 -3.39 -23.38 4.70
CA ASP A 31 -3.87 -23.24 3.32
C ASP A 31 -3.46 -21.89 2.70
N LEU A 32 -3.48 -21.82 1.37
CA LEU A 32 -3.17 -20.64 0.56
C LEU A 32 -4.46 -20.01 0.03
N SER A 33 -5.22 -19.41 0.95
CA SER A 33 -6.45 -18.69 0.60
C SER A 33 -6.16 -17.46 -0.27
N TRP A 34 -7.20 -16.92 -0.90
CA TRP A 34 -7.11 -15.67 -1.68
C TRP A 34 -6.53 -14.50 -0.88
N ALA A 35 -6.70 -14.47 0.45
CA ALA A 35 -6.11 -13.45 1.32
C ALA A 35 -4.57 -13.50 1.31
N ALA A 36 -3.98 -14.70 1.32
CA ALA A 36 -2.53 -14.90 1.26
C ALA A 36 -1.95 -14.36 -0.07
N TRP A 37 -2.66 -14.61 -1.17
CA TRP A 37 -2.29 -14.09 -2.49
C TRP A 37 -2.41 -12.58 -2.60
N VAL A 38 -3.40 -11.97 -1.95
CA VAL A 38 -3.51 -10.50 -1.90
C VAL A 38 -2.39 -9.91 -1.06
N LEU A 39 -2.02 -10.49 0.09
CA LEU A 39 -0.86 -10.05 0.87
C LEU A 39 0.44 -10.14 0.07
N PHE A 40 0.62 -11.23 -0.67
CA PHE A 40 1.72 -11.36 -1.63
C PHE A 40 1.69 -10.22 -2.66
N ALA A 41 0.54 -9.93 -3.25
CA ALA A 41 0.40 -8.85 -4.22
C ALA A 41 0.70 -7.48 -3.61
N ILE A 42 0.27 -7.19 -2.38
CA ILE A 42 0.56 -5.93 -1.68
C ILE A 42 2.07 -5.73 -1.57
N ILE A 43 2.81 -6.72 -1.05
CA ILE A 43 4.27 -6.60 -0.91
C ILE A 43 4.94 -6.52 -2.29
N PHE A 44 4.47 -7.32 -3.24
CA PHE A 44 5.00 -7.33 -4.60
C PHE A 44 4.85 -5.97 -5.28
N PHE A 45 3.67 -5.33 -5.22
CA PHE A 45 3.42 -4.02 -5.83
C PHE A 45 4.01 -2.86 -5.02
N TRP A 46 4.19 -3.00 -3.71
CA TRP A 46 4.87 -2.01 -2.86
C TRP A 46 6.38 -1.99 -3.10
N THR A 47 6.97 -3.12 -3.47
CA THR A 47 8.43 -3.26 -3.63
C THR A 47 9.01 -2.31 -4.70
N PRO A 48 8.48 -2.23 -5.94
CA PRO A 48 9.04 -1.34 -6.97
C PRO A 48 9.00 0.15 -6.58
N PRO A 49 7.88 0.72 -6.10
CA PRO A 49 7.84 2.09 -5.58
C PRO A 49 8.89 2.38 -4.52
N HIS A 50 9.07 1.46 -3.57
CA HIS A 50 10.04 1.59 -2.48
C HIS A 50 11.49 1.61 -2.99
N PHE A 51 11.88 0.59 -3.76
CA PHE A 51 13.25 0.49 -4.26
C PHE A 51 13.58 1.52 -5.33
N TRP A 52 12.63 1.91 -6.18
CA TRP A 52 12.86 2.95 -7.17
C TRP A 52 13.01 4.33 -6.52
N ALA A 53 12.25 4.64 -5.47
CA ALA A 53 12.44 5.88 -4.71
C ALA A 53 13.84 5.93 -4.08
N LEU A 54 14.34 4.81 -3.55
CA LEU A 54 15.72 4.70 -3.08
C LEU A 54 16.72 4.87 -4.22
N ALA A 55 16.49 4.21 -5.36
CA ALA A 55 17.38 4.27 -6.52
C ALA A 55 17.51 5.68 -7.10
N VAL A 56 16.48 6.52 -7.01
CA VAL A 56 16.55 7.95 -7.37
C VAL A 56 17.46 8.70 -6.39
N LEU A 57 17.39 8.38 -5.08
CA LEU A 57 18.17 9.04 -4.03
C LEU A 57 19.68 8.77 -4.13
N ILE A 58 20.06 7.52 -4.45
CA ILE A 58 21.47 7.08 -4.55
C ILE A 58 21.88 6.77 -6.00
N ARG A 59 21.26 7.47 -6.96
CA ARG A 59 21.50 7.29 -8.40
C ARG A 59 22.97 7.47 -8.76
N GLU A 60 23.62 8.50 -8.24
CA GLU A 60 25.01 8.83 -8.58
C GLU A 60 25.97 7.73 -8.14
N ASP A 61 25.75 7.16 -6.97
CA ASP A 61 26.57 6.08 -6.45
C ASP A 61 26.37 4.81 -7.29
N TYR A 62 25.13 4.50 -7.68
CA TYR A 62 24.85 3.39 -8.60
C TYR A 62 25.49 3.58 -9.99
N ALA A 63 25.51 4.81 -10.50
CA ALA A 63 26.17 5.12 -11.76
C ALA A 63 27.70 4.94 -11.67
N LYS A 64 28.33 5.36 -10.56
CA LYS A 64 29.77 5.20 -10.31
C LYS A 64 30.21 3.74 -10.25
N VAL A 65 29.38 2.85 -9.69
CA VAL A 65 29.69 1.42 -9.58
C VAL A 65 29.15 0.58 -10.74
N GLY A 66 28.55 1.21 -11.76
CA GLY A 66 28.03 0.53 -12.94
C GLY A 66 26.86 -0.41 -12.67
N VAL A 67 26.02 -0.12 -11.67
CA VAL A 67 24.81 -0.91 -11.37
C VAL A 67 23.63 -0.32 -12.15
N PRO A 68 23.05 -1.05 -13.12
CA PRO A 68 21.95 -0.55 -13.94
C PRO A 68 20.63 -0.63 -13.16
N MET A 69 20.36 0.40 -12.36
CA MET A 69 19.03 0.63 -11.79
C MET A 69 18.14 1.42 -12.76
N LEU A 70 16.82 1.26 -12.65
CA LEU A 70 15.84 1.96 -13.51
C LEU A 70 16.16 3.47 -13.70
N PRO A 71 16.40 4.29 -12.64
CA PRO A 71 16.75 5.71 -12.82
C PRO A 71 18.13 5.98 -13.44
N VAL A 72 19.04 5.00 -13.42
CA VAL A 72 20.33 5.07 -14.10
C VAL A 72 20.18 4.80 -15.60
N VAL A 73 19.26 3.90 -15.98
CA VAL A 73 19.06 3.47 -17.37
C VAL A 73 18.10 4.39 -18.13
N VAL A 74 16.93 4.70 -17.56
CA VAL A 74 15.88 5.48 -18.24
C VAL A 74 15.74 6.91 -17.72
N GLY A 75 16.36 7.24 -16.59
CA GLY A 75 16.29 8.56 -15.96
C GLY A 75 15.23 8.68 -14.86
N ASN A 76 15.24 9.82 -14.16
CA ASN A 76 14.41 10.06 -12.98
C ASN A 76 12.93 10.27 -13.33
N GLU A 77 12.64 10.97 -14.42
CA GLU A 77 11.26 11.23 -14.89
C GLU A 77 10.43 9.95 -15.13
N PRO A 78 10.88 9.01 -15.99
CA PRO A 78 10.12 7.78 -16.21
C PRO A 78 10.08 6.90 -14.95
N THR A 79 11.13 6.94 -14.11
CA THR A 79 11.14 6.25 -12.82
C THR A 79 10.06 6.78 -11.88
N ALA A 80 9.96 8.10 -11.73
CA ALA A 80 8.94 8.74 -10.89
C ALA A 80 7.51 8.43 -11.38
N ARG A 81 7.32 8.38 -12.71
CA ARG A 81 6.04 7.99 -13.31
C ARG A 81 5.67 6.53 -13.03
N GLN A 82 6.64 5.62 -13.10
CA GLN A 82 6.42 4.22 -12.72
C GLN A 82 6.10 4.09 -11.22
N ILE A 83 6.81 4.79 -10.34
CA ILE A 83 6.48 4.83 -8.90
C ILE A 83 5.01 5.23 -8.72
N PHE A 84 4.56 6.30 -9.38
CA PHE A 84 3.17 6.74 -9.32
C PHE A 84 2.18 5.66 -9.77
N TYR A 85 2.37 5.06 -10.94
CA TYR A 85 1.45 4.01 -11.44
C TYR A 85 1.39 2.79 -10.51
N TYR A 86 2.52 2.34 -9.98
CA TYR A 86 2.54 1.21 -9.04
C TYR A 86 1.87 1.57 -7.71
N THR A 87 2.06 2.79 -7.19
CA THR A 87 1.33 3.24 -5.98
C THR A 87 -0.16 3.37 -6.22
N LEU A 88 -0.58 3.75 -7.44
CA LEU A 88 -1.99 3.82 -7.82
C LEU A 88 -2.62 2.43 -7.91
N ILE A 89 -1.88 1.42 -8.37
CA ILE A 89 -2.31 0.01 -8.38
C ILE A 89 -2.29 -0.60 -6.97
N LEU A 90 -1.37 -0.18 -6.12
CA LEU A 90 -1.27 -0.67 -4.75
C LEU A 90 -2.54 -0.36 -3.93
N LEU A 91 -3.15 0.81 -4.16
CA LEU A 91 -4.38 1.25 -3.48
C LEU A 91 -5.57 0.28 -3.68
N PRO A 92 -6.02 -0.07 -4.89
CA PRO A 92 -7.08 -1.05 -5.07
C PRO A 92 -6.65 -2.45 -4.61
N VAL A 93 -5.37 -2.80 -4.71
CA VAL A 93 -4.87 -4.10 -4.23
C VAL A 93 -5.02 -4.25 -2.72
N THR A 94 -4.73 -3.20 -1.93
CA THR A 94 -5.00 -3.25 -0.48
C THR A 94 -6.49 -3.27 -0.16
N LEU A 95 -7.32 -2.62 -0.97
CA LEU A 95 -8.79 -2.65 -0.80
C LEU A 95 -9.40 -4.02 -1.11
N LEU A 96 -8.75 -4.88 -1.90
CA LEU A 96 -9.24 -6.24 -2.17
C LEU A 96 -9.40 -7.07 -0.89
N LEU A 97 -8.61 -6.80 0.16
CA LEU A 97 -8.76 -7.45 1.47
C LEU A 97 -10.08 -7.10 2.17
N VAL A 98 -10.64 -5.92 1.88
CA VAL A 98 -11.93 -5.46 2.42
C VAL A 98 -13.07 -5.97 1.56
N TYR A 99 -13.01 -5.75 0.25
CA TYR A 99 -14.04 -6.17 -0.70
C TYR A 99 -13.37 -6.68 -1.99
N PRO A 100 -13.66 -7.91 -2.46
CA PRO A 100 -14.76 -8.81 -2.10
C PRO A 100 -14.45 -9.82 -0.98
N LEU A 101 -13.21 -9.87 -0.49
CA LEU A 101 -12.76 -10.95 0.40
C LEU A 101 -13.31 -10.84 1.84
N HIS A 102 -13.72 -9.64 2.29
CA HIS A 102 -14.24 -9.38 3.65
C HIS A 102 -13.33 -9.93 4.77
N VAL A 103 -12.02 -10.00 4.51
CA VAL A 103 -11.03 -10.50 5.46
C VAL A 103 -10.73 -9.43 6.50
N MET A 104 -10.75 -8.16 6.07
CA MET A 104 -10.47 -6.98 6.90
C MET A 104 -11.71 -6.08 6.98
N GLY A 105 -11.94 -5.49 8.15
CA GLY A 105 -13.06 -4.64 8.50
C GLY A 105 -12.94 -3.18 8.05
N ALA A 106 -13.92 -2.38 8.47
CA ALA A 106 -14.02 -0.97 8.10
C ALA A 106 -12.87 -0.11 8.64
N VAL A 107 -12.25 -0.51 9.77
CA VAL A 107 -11.11 0.22 10.36
C VAL A 107 -9.89 0.08 9.47
N TYR A 108 -9.55 -1.14 9.04
CA TYR A 108 -8.50 -1.36 8.05
C TYR A 108 -8.77 -0.60 6.75
N CYS A 109 -10.02 -0.59 6.27
CA CYS A 109 -10.40 0.15 5.06
C CYS A 109 -10.06 1.65 5.18
N GLY A 110 -10.45 2.29 6.29
CA GLY A 110 -10.13 3.70 6.55
C GLY A 110 -8.63 3.96 6.61
N ILE A 111 -7.87 3.10 7.28
CA ILE A 111 -6.40 3.18 7.36
C ILE A 111 -5.78 3.02 5.96
N ALA A 112 -6.19 2.02 5.20
CA ALA A 112 -5.67 1.72 3.87
C ALA A 112 -5.93 2.87 2.89
N LEU A 113 -7.12 3.50 2.94
CA LEU A 113 -7.46 4.66 2.12
C LEU A 113 -6.64 5.90 2.50
N LEU A 114 -6.50 6.19 3.79
CA LEU A 114 -5.70 7.31 4.27
C LEU A 114 -4.22 7.14 3.88
N LEU A 115 -3.63 6.00 4.22
CA LEU A 115 -2.24 5.70 3.95
C LEU A 115 -1.96 5.65 2.44
N GLY A 116 -2.85 5.01 1.67
CA GLY A 116 -2.71 4.90 0.24
C GLY A 116 -2.88 6.24 -0.46
N GLY A 117 -3.85 7.06 -0.04
CA GLY A 117 -4.06 8.40 -0.58
C GLY A 117 -2.86 9.32 -0.35
N VAL A 118 -2.28 9.30 0.85
CA VAL A 118 -1.04 10.06 1.15
C VAL A 118 0.14 9.50 0.35
N PHE A 119 0.23 8.18 0.14
CA PHE A 119 1.30 7.60 -0.68
C PHE A 119 1.21 8.06 -2.13
N VAL A 120 0.02 8.03 -2.73
CA VAL A 120 -0.26 8.51 -4.09
C VAL A 120 0.05 10.00 -4.20
N GLN A 121 -0.33 10.82 -3.21
CA GLN A 121 -0.01 12.24 -3.20
C GLN A 121 1.50 12.50 -3.20
N LYS A 122 2.27 11.75 -2.40
CA LYS A 122 3.73 11.86 -2.36
C LYS A 122 4.38 11.37 -3.66
N ALA A 123 3.87 10.29 -4.24
CA ALA A 123 4.34 9.80 -5.53
C ALA A 123 4.04 10.81 -6.66
N TRP A 124 2.90 11.48 -6.61
CA TRP A 124 2.55 12.57 -7.53
C TRP A 124 3.48 13.78 -7.39
N GLN A 125 3.84 14.16 -6.15
CA GLN A 125 4.84 15.21 -5.91
C GLN A 125 6.20 14.83 -6.52
N LEU A 126 6.63 13.57 -6.37
CA LEU A 126 7.86 13.08 -6.97
C LEU A 126 7.80 13.09 -8.51
N MET A 127 6.63 12.81 -9.08
CA MET A 127 6.42 12.87 -10.53
C MET A 127 6.53 14.29 -11.08
N GLN A 128 6.09 15.30 -10.32
CA GLN A 128 6.22 16.72 -10.70
C GLN A 128 7.63 17.28 -10.48
N ALA A 129 8.36 16.76 -9.49
CA ALA A 129 9.74 17.17 -9.18
C ALA A 129 10.71 15.97 -9.13
N PRO A 130 10.99 15.30 -10.28
CA PRO A 130 11.78 14.06 -10.30
C PRO A 130 13.26 14.23 -9.92
N SER A 131 13.75 15.47 -10.00
CA SER A 131 15.13 15.83 -9.63
C SER A 131 15.27 16.19 -8.14
N ASP A 132 14.15 16.32 -7.41
CA ASP A 132 14.16 16.68 -6.01
C ASP A 132 14.44 15.45 -5.11
N LEU A 133 15.68 15.37 -4.63
CA LEU A 133 16.14 14.31 -3.74
C LEU A 133 15.42 14.33 -2.37
N GLN A 134 14.92 15.49 -1.92
CA GLN A 134 14.16 15.56 -0.67
C GLN A 134 12.80 14.89 -0.83
N VAL A 135 12.13 15.10 -1.96
CA VAL A 135 10.86 14.45 -2.29
C VAL A 135 11.06 12.94 -2.45
N ALA A 136 12.10 12.50 -3.17
CA ALA A 136 12.43 11.07 -3.31
C ALA A 136 12.68 10.41 -1.94
N ARG A 137 13.44 11.08 -1.05
CA ARG A 137 13.66 10.63 0.33
C ARG A 137 12.37 10.57 1.13
N SER A 138 11.46 11.52 0.95
CA SER A 138 10.14 11.56 1.60
C SER A 138 9.28 10.37 1.18
N VAL A 139 9.21 10.07 -0.11
CA VAL A 139 8.51 8.89 -0.67
C VAL A 139 9.11 7.59 -0.10
N PHE A 140 10.43 7.46 -0.10
CA PHE A 140 11.11 6.29 0.45
C PHE A 140 10.81 6.09 1.94
N LYS A 141 10.99 7.11 2.79
CA LYS A 141 10.68 7.02 4.22
C LYS A 141 9.21 6.71 4.46
N TYR A 142 8.32 7.37 3.70
CA TYR A 142 6.89 7.15 3.82
C TYR A 142 6.50 5.74 3.40
N SER A 143 7.14 5.13 2.39
CA SER A 143 6.82 3.75 1.98
C SER A 143 7.11 2.72 3.08
N ILE A 144 8.16 2.90 3.89
CA ILE A 144 8.43 2.03 5.05
C ILE A 144 7.36 2.25 6.12
N LEU A 145 7.06 3.52 6.42
CA LEU A 145 6.01 3.89 7.39
C LEU A 145 4.63 3.40 6.96
N TYR A 146 4.32 3.46 5.67
CA TYR A 146 3.13 2.91 5.05
C TYR A 146 3.00 1.42 5.36
N LEU A 147 4.04 0.63 5.09
CA LEU A 147 3.96 -0.81 5.32
C LEU A 147 3.87 -1.15 6.82
N MET A 148 4.63 -0.46 7.68
CA MET A 148 4.53 -0.63 9.13
C MET A 148 3.12 -0.32 9.65
N LEU A 149 2.54 0.81 9.25
CA LEU A 149 1.21 1.22 9.68
C LEU A 149 0.11 0.35 9.06
N LEU A 150 0.28 -0.12 7.82
CA LEU A 150 -0.65 -1.04 7.18
C LEU A 150 -0.68 -2.37 7.93
N CYS A 151 0.49 -2.93 8.28
CA CYS A 151 0.59 -4.15 9.09
C CYS A 151 0.04 -3.95 10.51
N ALA A 152 0.35 -2.82 11.15
CA ALA A 152 -0.23 -2.48 12.46
C ALA A 152 -1.77 -2.35 12.37
N GLY A 153 -2.28 -1.74 11.30
CA GLY A 153 -3.71 -1.64 11.01
C GLY A 153 -4.38 -3.01 10.84
N MET A 154 -3.74 -3.94 10.12
CA MET A 154 -4.22 -5.33 10.03
C MET A 154 -4.23 -6.03 11.40
N GLY A 155 -3.17 -5.84 12.19
CA GLY A 155 -3.11 -6.39 13.55
C GLY A 155 -4.20 -5.83 14.47
N LEU A 156 -4.46 -4.53 14.42
CA LEU A 156 -5.52 -3.86 15.18
C LEU A 156 -6.91 -4.33 14.75
N ASP A 157 -7.17 -4.44 13.46
CA ASP A 157 -8.45 -4.89 12.93
C ASP A 157 -8.71 -6.37 13.23
N SER A 158 -7.65 -7.20 13.27
CA SER A 158 -7.72 -8.59 13.69
C SER A 158 -8.03 -8.79 15.19
N LEU A 159 -7.98 -7.74 16.02
CA LEU A 159 -8.35 -7.84 17.43
C LEU A 159 -9.88 -7.84 17.60
N PRO A 160 -10.45 -8.75 18.41
CA PRO A 160 -11.91 -8.86 18.59
C PRO A 160 -12.57 -7.58 19.16
N PHE A 161 -11.81 -6.72 19.84
CA PHE A 161 -12.27 -5.43 20.36
C PHE A 161 -12.72 -4.46 19.26
N THR A 162 -12.15 -4.57 18.06
CA THR A 162 -12.41 -3.66 16.96
C THR A 162 -13.78 -3.92 16.33
N HIS A 163 -14.24 -5.17 16.35
CA HIS A 163 -15.59 -5.54 15.91
C HIS A 163 -16.69 -5.00 16.84
N GLU A 164 -16.42 -4.92 18.16
CA GLU A 164 -17.32 -4.25 19.11
C GLU A 164 -17.36 -2.73 18.88
N PHE A 165 -16.21 -2.10 18.68
CA PHE A 165 -16.17 -0.65 18.42
C PHE A 165 -16.90 -0.28 17.12
N VAL A 166 -16.68 -1.06 16.05
CA VAL A 166 -17.36 -0.87 14.77
C VAL A 166 -18.87 -1.11 14.88
N SER A 167 -19.31 -2.13 15.64
CA SER A 167 -20.74 -2.40 15.83
C SER A 167 -21.44 -1.32 16.66
N VAL A 168 -20.75 -0.74 17.65
CA VAL A 168 -21.25 0.39 18.45
C VAL A 168 -21.37 1.66 17.60
N VAL A 169 -20.35 2.00 16.80
CA VAL A 169 -20.40 3.18 15.92
C VAL A 169 -21.45 3.02 14.82
N ALA A 170 -21.55 1.83 14.21
CA ALA A 170 -22.58 1.53 13.22
C ALA A 170 -24.00 1.56 13.82
N GLY A 171 -24.16 1.08 15.06
CA GLY A 171 -25.41 1.16 15.82
C GLY A 171 -25.82 2.61 16.07
N ASN A 172 -24.91 3.45 16.52
CA ASN A 172 -25.17 4.87 16.79
C ASN A 172 -25.57 5.64 15.53
N LEU A 173 -24.89 5.40 14.39
CA LEU A 173 -25.22 6.03 13.11
C LEU A 173 -26.62 5.63 12.61
N ARG A 174 -27.01 4.35 12.76
CA ARG A 174 -28.36 3.90 12.41
C ARG A 174 -29.42 4.53 13.31
N THR A 175 -29.15 4.65 14.60
CA THR A 175 -30.06 5.32 15.55
C THR A 175 -30.25 6.80 15.18
N ILE A 176 -29.16 7.51 14.86
CA ILE A 176 -29.22 8.91 14.41
C ILE A 176 -29.99 9.03 13.09
N ALA A 177 -29.70 8.19 12.10
CA ALA A 177 -30.39 8.20 10.82
C ALA A 177 -31.90 7.95 10.99
N THR A 178 -32.27 6.97 11.81
CA THR A 178 -33.68 6.64 12.10
C THR A 178 -34.37 7.82 12.79
N ASN A 179 -33.71 8.45 13.78
CA ASN A 179 -34.25 9.61 14.51
C ASN A 179 -34.42 10.85 13.61
N VAL A 180 -33.51 11.08 12.68
CA VAL A 180 -33.64 12.14 11.67
C VAL A 180 -34.84 11.86 10.77
N GLN A 181 -35.04 10.59 10.37
CA GLN A 181 -36.12 10.19 9.49
C GLN A 181 -37.50 10.29 10.17
N THR A 182 -37.61 9.97 11.46
CA THR A 182 -38.81 10.23 12.25
C THR A 182 -39.08 11.72 12.47
N MET A 183 -38.05 12.54 12.71
CA MET A 183 -38.24 14.00 12.82
C MET A 183 -38.72 14.64 11.51
N VAL A 184 -38.14 14.25 10.37
CA VAL A 184 -38.59 14.73 9.06
C VAL A 184 -40.03 14.26 8.76
N GLY A 185 -40.37 13.00 9.10
CA GLY A 185 -41.72 12.48 8.97
C GLY A 185 -42.76 13.23 9.81
N SER A 186 -42.40 13.69 11.01
CA SER A 186 -43.28 14.47 11.89
C SER A 186 -43.48 15.93 11.46
N LEU A 187 -42.63 16.47 10.59
CA LEU A 187 -42.76 17.83 10.04
C LEU A 187 -43.58 17.86 8.74
N SER A 188 -43.80 16.69 8.12
CA SER A 188 -44.58 16.52 6.88
C SER A 188 -46.04 16.10 7.11
N ALA A 189 -46.49 16.00 8.37
CA ALA A 189 -47.86 15.70 8.79
C ALA A 189 -48.46 16.90 9.52
#